data_AF-A0A5C6RTZ3-F1
#
_entry.id   AF-A0A5C6RTZ3-F1
#
_cell.length_a   1.000
_cell.length_b   1.000
_cell.length_c   1.000
_cell.angle_alpha   90.00
_cell.angle_beta   90.00
_cell.angle_gamma   90.00
#
_symmetry.space_group_name_H-M   'P 1'
#
loop_
_entity.id
_entity.type
_entity.pdbx_description
1 polymer ?
#
loop_
_entity_poly.entity_id
_entity_poly.type
_entity_poly.pdbx_seq_one_letter_code
_entity_poly.pdbx_strand_id
1 'polypeptide(L)'
;MKKYDRPLLIIGSILTLFPIYYDLGWWWLCYKYQELSLQDLGQKFDEEVFFNLVETNRTFGLSLLTLGLIGSLLLLISLINSLEDKTIKLKSFKIIAFAINMFFTFWVLFGYL
;
A
#
# COMPACT_ATOMS: atom_id res chain seq x y z
N MET A 1 -8.61 24.46 -6.35
CA MET A 1 -8.64 22.98 -6.48
C MET A 1 -9.24 22.57 -7.83
N LYS A 2 -8.50 21.85 -8.67
CA LYS A 2 -9.02 21.31 -9.94
C LYS A 2 -10.11 20.27 -9.66
N LYS A 3 -11.14 20.19 -10.52
CA LYS A 3 -12.36 19.35 -10.36
C LYS A 3 -12.08 17.88 -9.98
N TYR A 4 -10.93 17.34 -10.34
CA TYR A 4 -10.55 15.94 -10.12
C TYR A 4 -9.60 15.70 -8.94
N ASP A 5 -9.13 16.75 -8.25
CA ASP A 5 -8.11 16.60 -7.20
C ASP A 5 -8.58 15.78 -5.99
N ARG A 6 -9.81 16.01 -5.53
CA ARG A 6 -10.42 15.26 -4.41
C ARG A 6 -10.61 13.77 -4.74
N PRO A 7 -11.25 13.41 -5.88
CA PRO A 7 -11.38 12.01 -6.28
C PRO A 7 -10.02 11.29 -6.37
N LEU A 8 -9.00 11.93 -6.95
CA LEU A 8 -7.66 11.35 -7.06
C LEU A 8 -7.04 11.09 -5.69
N LEU A 9 -7.15 12.05 -4.76
CA LEU A 9 -6.67 11.87 -3.39
C LEU A 9 -7.40 10.72 -2.68
N ILE A 10 -8.72 10.65 -2.78
CA ILE A 10 -9.54 9.64 -2.11
C ILE A 10 -9.21 8.25 -2.66
N ILE A 11 -9.26 8.06 -3.98
CA ILE A 11 -8.99 6.77 -4.60
C ILE A 11 -7.54 6.36 -4.33
N GLY A 12 -6.58 7.28 -4.50
CA GLY A 12 -5.18 7.03 -4.19
C GLY A 12 -4.98 6.58 -2.75
N SER A 13 -5.62 7.25 -1.79
CA SER A 13 -5.54 6.89 -0.37
C SER A 13 -6.18 5.53 -0.06
N ILE A 14 -7.30 5.18 -0.73
CA ILE A 14 -7.92 3.86 -0.58
C ILE A 14 -6.99 2.78 -1.11
N LEU A 15 -6.36 2.99 -2.27
CA LEU A 15 -5.41 2.05 -2.85
C LEU A 15 -4.18 1.85 -1.96
N THR A 16 -3.76 2.87 -1.22
CA THR A 16 -2.68 2.78 -0.22
C THR A 16 -2.96 1.85 0.94
N LEU A 17 -4.24 1.61 1.27
CA LEU A 17 -4.58 0.71 2.38
C LEU A 17 -4.20 -0.75 2.08
N PHE A 18 -4.19 -1.17 0.82
CA PHE A 18 -3.87 -2.55 0.45
C PHE A 18 -2.42 -2.97 0.78
N PRO A 19 -1.37 -2.27 0.31
CA PRO A 19 0.00 -2.62 0.66
C PRO A 19 0.28 -2.43 2.16
N ILE A 20 -0.33 -1.44 2.83
CA ILE A 20 -0.22 -1.28 4.29
C ILE A 20 -0.79 -2.50 5.02
N TYR A 21 -1.99 -2.91 4.63
CA TYR A 21 -2.68 -4.02 5.26
C TYR A 21 -1.92 -5.33 5.07
N TYR A 22 -1.36 -5.56 3.88
CA TYR A 22 -0.48 -6.69 3.61
C TYR A 22 0.71 -6.73 4.57
N ASP A 23 1.44 -5.62 4.71
CA ASP A 23 2.62 -5.57 5.56
C ASP A 23 2.27 -5.77 7.04
N LEU A 24 1.23 -5.10 7.56
CA LEU A 24 0.77 -5.31 8.94
C LEU A 24 0.39 -6.76 9.20
N GLY A 25 -0.19 -7.40 8.20
CA GLY A 25 -0.46 -8.82 8.17
C GLY A 25 0.76 -9.70 8.39
N TRP A 26 1.80 -9.41 7.63
CA TRP A 26 3.06 -10.13 7.70
C TRP A 26 3.70 -10.00 9.08
N TRP A 27 3.75 -8.78 9.62
CA TRP A 27 4.24 -8.51 10.97
C TRP A 27 3.46 -9.27 12.03
N TRP A 28 2.14 -9.33 11.90
CA TRP A 28 1.30 -10.04 12.85
C TRP A 28 1.56 -11.55 12.85
N LEU A 29 1.76 -12.18 11.69
CA LEU A 29 2.14 -13.59 11.63
C LEU A 29 3.51 -13.86 12.22
N CYS A 30 4.51 -13.03 11.88
CA CYS A 30 5.85 -13.16 12.48
C CYS A 30 5.77 -13.04 14.02
N TYR A 31 4.91 -12.16 14.53
CA TYR A 31 4.70 -12.02 15.97
C TYR A 31 3.96 -13.21 16.59
N LYS A 32 2.94 -13.75 15.93
CA LYS A 32 2.09 -14.84 16.42
C LYS A 32 2.77 -16.20 16.35
N TYR A 33 3.59 -16.43 15.32
CA TYR A 33 4.23 -17.71 15.03
C TYR A 33 5.77 -17.59 14.98
N GLN A 34 6.36 -17.15 16.09
CA GLN A 34 7.82 -16.90 16.20
C GLN A 34 8.67 -18.15 16.02
N GLU A 35 8.08 -19.32 16.27
CA GLU A 35 8.73 -20.63 16.21
C GLU A 35 8.85 -21.16 14.77
N LEU A 36 8.06 -20.61 13.84
CA LEU A 36 7.95 -21.13 12.47
C LEU A 36 9.10 -20.61 11.59
N SER A 37 9.52 -21.44 10.65
CA SER A 37 10.43 -21.00 9.60
C SER A 37 9.76 -19.96 8.70
N LEU A 38 10.54 -19.15 8.00
CA LEU A 38 10.04 -18.20 7.00
C LEU A 38 9.16 -18.87 5.93
N GLN A 39 9.48 -20.11 5.57
CA GLN A 39 8.73 -20.87 4.57
C GLN A 39 7.35 -21.28 5.10
N ASP A 40 7.28 -21.73 6.35
CA ASP A 40 6.03 -22.12 7.01
C ASP A 40 5.16 -20.90 7.35
N LEU A 41 5.79 -19.76 7.67
CA LEU A 41 5.13 -18.47 7.84
C LEU A 41 4.46 -18.01 6.54
N GLY A 42 5.14 -18.19 5.39
CA GLY A 42 4.55 -17.92 4.08
C GLY A 42 3.29 -18.76 3.82
N GLN A 43 3.35 -20.06 4.10
CA GLN A 43 2.17 -20.93 3.98
C GLN A 43 1.05 -20.50 4.94
N LYS A 44 1.38 -20.12 6.18
CA LYS A 44 0.38 -19.59 7.14
C LYS A 44 -0.23 -18.28 6.69
N PHE A 45 0.54 -17.44 6.00
CA PHE A 45 0.05 -16.20 5.42
C PHE A 45 -0.98 -16.48 4.32
N ASP A 46 -0.77 -17.54 3.55
CA ASP A 46 -1.69 -17.97 2.50
C ASP A 46 -2.95 -18.66 3.06
N GLU A 47 -2.82 -19.40 4.16
CA GLU A 47 -3.91 -20.13 4.80
C GLU A 47 -4.84 -19.25 5.65
N GLU A 48 -4.30 -18.23 6.34
CA GLU A 48 -5.13 -17.39 7.21
C GLU A 48 -5.98 -16.40 6.39
N VAL A 49 -7.30 -16.48 6.58
CA VAL A 49 -8.39 -15.73 5.90
C VAL A 49 -8.15 -14.22 5.79
N PHE A 50 -7.28 -13.65 6.62
CA PHE A 50 -6.86 -12.25 6.54
C PHE A 50 -6.27 -11.86 5.16
N PHE A 51 -5.74 -12.81 4.38
CA PHE A 51 -5.12 -12.59 3.04
C PHE A 51 -5.80 -13.34 1.89
N ASN A 52 -6.87 -14.08 2.17
CA ASN A 52 -7.56 -14.95 1.21
C ASN A 52 -8.47 -14.19 0.22
N LEU A 53 -8.20 -12.90 -0.02
CA LEU A 53 -8.91 -12.07 -1.00
C LEU A 53 -8.62 -12.51 -2.45
N VAL A 54 -7.47 -13.16 -2.68
CA VAL A 54 -7.07 -13.87 -3.91
C VAL A 54 -5.97 -14.87 -3.49
N GLU A 55 -5.92 -16.08 -4.05
CA GLU A 55 -4.79 -17.01 -3.83
C GLU A 55 -3.45 -16.27 -3.90
N THR A 56 -2.66 -16.33 -2.83
CA THR A 56 -1.32 -15.73 -2.69
C THR A 56 -0.28 -16.50 -3.53
N ASN A 57 -0.56 -16.65 -4.81
CA ASN A 57 0.46 -16.95 -5.79
C ASN A 57 1.32 -15.69 -6.02
N ARG A 58 2.47 -15.85 -6.68
CA ARG A 58 3.31 -14.74 -7.19
C ARG A 58 2.49 -13.59 -7.83
N THR A 59 1.31 -13.91 -8.37
CA THR A 59 0.33 -12.98 -8.95
C THR A 59 -0.29 -12.00 -7.95
N PHE A 60 -0.44 -12.36 -6.67
CA PHE A 60 -1.02 -11.50 -5.62
C PHE A 60 -0.07 -10.39 -5.20
N GLY A 61 1.21 -10.70 -4.95
CA GLY A 61 2.24 -9.70 -4.67
C GLY A 61 2.39 -8.70 -5.83
N LEU A 62 2.30 -9.17 -7.08
CA LEU A 62 2.25 -8.31 -8.28
C LEU A 62 0.99 -7.44 -8.33
N SER A 63 -0.16 -7.96 -7.90
CA SER A 63 -1.41 -7.19 -7.86
C SER A 63 -1.35 -6.09 -6.80
N LEU A 64 -0.82 -6.38 -5.61
CA LEU A 64 -0.59 -5.39 -4.56
C LEU A 64 0.43 -4.32 -4.98
N LEU A 65 1.53 -4.73 -5.62
CA LEU A 65 2.49 -3.81 -6.21
C LEU A 65 1.80 -2.89 -7.23
N THR A 66 0.97 -3.45 -8.11
CA THR A 66 0.23 -2.68 -9.12
C THR A 66 -0.73 -1.68 -8.46
N LEU A 67 -1.50 -2.11 -7.46
CA LEU A 67 -2.39 -1.21 -6.70
C LEU A 67 -1.61 -0.11 -5.99
N GLY A 68 -0.48 -0.43 -5.37
CA GLY A 68 0.43 0.53 -4.74
C GLY A 68 0.97 1.55 -5.74
N LEU A 69 1.45 1.11 -6.91
CA LEU A 69 1.94 2.00 -7.98
C LEU A 69 0.84 2.91 -8.53
N ILE A 70 -0.37 2.38 -8.75
CA ILE A 70 -1.52 3.19 -9.17
C ILE A 70 -1.86 4.21 -8.08
N GLY A 71 -1.90 3.80 -6.82
CA GLY A 71 -2.11 4.69 -5.68
C GLY A 71 -1.09 5.83 -5.65
N SER A 72 0.20 5.51 -5.85
CA SER A 72 1.29 6.49 -5.92
C SER A 72 1.08 7.49 -7.04
N LEU A 73 0.70 7.02 -8.24
CA LEU A 73 0.43 7.90 -9.37
C LEU A 73 -0.74 8.85 -9.09
N LEU A 74 -1.85 8.36 -8.54
CA LEU A 74 -3.01 9.20 -8.21
C LEU A 74 -2.68 10.24 -7.14
N LEU A 75 -1.95 9.84 -6.09
CA LEU A 75 -1.50 10.72 -5.02
C LEU A 75 -0.49 11.76 -5.52
N LEU A 76 0.43 11.37 -6.41
CA LEU A 76 1.40 12.28 -7.03
C LEU A 76 0.70 13.31 -7.92
N ILE A 77 -0.25 12.90 -8.75
CA ILE A 77 -1.04 13.82 -9.58
C ILE A 77 -1.83 14.79 -8.69
N SER A 78 -2.42 14.30 -7.59
CA SER A 78 -3.10 15.15 -6.62
C SER A 78 -2.15 16.13 -5.92
N LEU A 79 -0.93 15.70 -5.60
CA LEU A 79 0.10 16.55 -5.00
C LEU A 79 0.54 17.65 -5.96
N ILE A 80 0.88 17.31 -7.20
CA ILE A 80 1.26 18.26 -8.25
C ILE A 80 0.16 19.29 -8.47
N ASN A 81 -1.10 18.85 -8.56
CA ASN A 81 -2.25 19.75 -8.72
C ASN A 81 -2.49 20.68 -7.52
N SER A 82 -1.91 20.38 -6.36
CA SER A 82 -1.95 21.26 -5.20
C SER A 82 -0.77 22.20 -5.07
N LEU A 83 0.28 22.10 -5.91
CA LEU A 83 1.44 23.00 -5.81
C LEU A 83 1.05 24.48 -5.95
N GLU A 84 0.02 24.79 -6.75
CA GLU A 84 -0.56 26.12 -6.92
C GLU A 84 -1.46 26.56 -5.74
N ASP A 85 -1.84 25.65 -4.85
CA ASP A 85 -2.77 25.90 -3.75
C ASP A 85 -2.03 26.44 -2.50
N LYS A 86 -2.50 27.51 -1.86
CA LYS A 86 -1.79 28.11 -0.70
C LYS A 86 -2.01 27.35 0.61
N THR A 87 -2.85 26.32 0.62
CA THR A 87 -3.23 25.60 1.83
C THR A 87 -2.15 24.60 2.28
N ILE A 88 -1.27 25.03 3.20
CA ILE A 88 -0.12 24.24 3.68
C ILE A 88 -0.55 22.88 4.28
N LYS A 89 -1.61 22.86 5.10
CA LYS A 89 -2.06 21.62 5.78
C LYS A 89 -2.42 20.50 4.78
N LEU A 90 -3.13 20.84 3.71
CA LEU A 90 -3.55 19.85 2.70
C LEU A 90 -2.36 19.34 1.89
N LYS A 91 -1.40 20.22 1.56
CA LYS A 91 -0.14 19.84 0.90
C LYS A 91 0.64 18.84 1.75
N SER A 92 0.84 19.13 3.04
CA SER A 92 1.55 18.24 3.96
C SER A 92 0.87 16.87 4.05
N PHE A 93 -0.46 16.82 4.15
CA PHE A 93 -1.20 15.56 4.15
C PHE A 93 -0.97 14.73 2.88
N LYS A 94 -1.03 15.35 1.71
CA LYS A 94 -0.81 14.66 0.42
C LYS A 94 0.61 14.11 0.30
N ILE A 95 1.61 14.86 0.76
CA ILE A 95 3.01 14.41 0.80
C ILE A 95 3.14 13.19 1.71
N ILE A 96 2.56 13.24 2.91
CA ILE A 96 2.59 12.13 3.86
C ILE A 96 1.91 10.89 3.26
N ALA A 97 0.71 11.05 2.70
CA ALA A 97 -0.01 9.94 2.06
C ALA A 97 0.80 9.30 0.92
N PHE A 98 1.42 10.12 0.07
CA PHE A 98 2.30 9.64 -1.01
C PHE A 98 3.53 8.90 -0.47
N ALA A 99 4.22 9.48 0.52
CA ALA A 99 5.41 8.89 1.11
C ALA A 99 5.12 7.54 1.79
N ILE A 100 4.01 7.46 2.55
CA ILE A 100 3.53 6.22 3.15
C ILE A 100 3.26 5.19 2.05
N ASN A 101 2.48 5.55 1.03
CA ASN A 101 2.17 4.61 -0.04
C ASN A 101 3.42 4.06 -0.74
N MET A 102 4.38 4.93 -1.04
CA MET A 102 5.65 4.55 -1.66
C MET A 102 6.46 3.61 -0.76
N PHE A 103 6.54 3.89 0.54
CA PHE A 103 7.24 3.04 1.49
C PHE A 103 6.70 1.61 1.49
N PHE A 104 5.38 1.45 1.68
CA PHE A 104 4.73 0.14 1.72
C PHE A 104 4.75 -0.56 0.35
N THR A 105 4.60 0.19 -0.75
CA THR A 105 4.70 -0.38 -2.11
C THR A 105 6.11 -0.93 -2.39
N PHE A 106 7.16 -0.22 -1.97
CA PHE A 106 8.53 -0.70 -2.12
C PHE A 106 8.84 -1.86 -1.18
N TRP A 107 8.25 -1.89 0.01
CA TRP A 107 8.40 -3.04 0.90
C TRP A 107 7.84 -4.32 0.27
N VAL A 108 6.66 -4.24 -0.34
CA VAL A 108 6.09 -5.34 -1.16
C VAL A 108 7.02 -5.73 -2.30
N LEU A 109 7.67 -4.76 -2.96
CA LEU A 109 8.66 -5.04 -4.02
C LEU A 109 9.90 -5.76 -3.49
N PHE A 110 10.43 -5.36 -2.34
CA PHE A 110 11.60 -5.99 -1.71
C PHE A 110 11.28 -7.42 -1.26
N GLY A 111 10.07 -7.69 -0.78
CA GLY A 111 9.64 -9.06 -0.49
C GLY A 111 9.54 -9.96 -1.73
N TYR A 112 9.61 -9.40 -2.94
CA TYR A 112 9.54 -10.12 -4.21
C TYR A 112 10.92 -10.40 -4.84
N LEU A 113 11.97 -9.70 -4.40
CA LEU A 113 13.37 -9.84 -4.87
C LEU A 113 14.14 -10.82 -4.00
#